data_AF-A0A918PDV6-F1
#
_entry.id   AF-A0A918PDV6-F1
#
_cell.length_a   1.000
_cell.length_b   1.000
_cell.length_c   1.000
_cell.angle_alpha   90.00
_cell.angle_beta   90.00
_cell.angle_gamma   90.00
#
_symmetry.space_group_name_H-M   'P 1'
#
loop_
_entity.id
_entity.type
_entity.pdbx_description
1 polymer ?
#
loop_
_entity_poly.entity_id
_entity_poly.type
_entity_poly.pdbx_seq_one_letter_code
_entity_poly.pdbx_strand_id
1 'polypeptide(L)'
;MTKRREPLTYQHTLTEVAARIGWDRAAAICGVGERAARYWSDPDCEVEIRLIDAERLDRAFMEHGGDHAPFHRLHALRLDIAAREPADRDLTLVAGKVAKENGEAVAALIDAAGRPDRTTVRRARKEVHEAIDSLTDGLAMLDRAEQTGDRK
;
A
#
# COMPACT_ATOMS: atom_id res chain seq x y z
N MET A 1 -19.96 -11.21 11.50
CA MET A 1 -19.03 -12.08 10.75
C MET A 1 -18.25 -11.21 9.79
N THR A 2 -16.96 -11.04 10.04
CA THR A 2 -16.09 -10.16 9.26
C THR A 2 -15.53 -10.94 8.07
N LYS A 3 -16.06 -10.68 6.87
CA LYS A 3 -15.42 -11.10 5.63
C LYS A 3 -13.96 -10.64 5.65
N ARG A 4 -13.06 -11.49 5.14
CA ARG A 4 -11.65 -11.16 4.98
C ARG A 4 -11.54 -10.01 3.97
N ARG A 5 -10.75 -9.00 4.29
CA ARG A 5 -10.47 -7.86 3.41
C ARG A 5 -9.02 -8.02 2.97
N GLU A 6 -8.80 -8.23 1.68
CA GLU A 6 -7.46 -8.39 1.18
C GLU A 6 -6.63 -7.13 1.45
N PRO A 7 -5.34 -7.27 1.79
CA PRO A 7 -4.43 -6.14 1.92
C PRO A 7 -4.42 -5.29 0.64
N LEU A 8 -4.01 -4.03 0.76
CA LEU A 8 -3.86 -3.13 -0.39
C LEU A 8 -5.17 -2.93 -1.18
N THR A 9 -6.32 -2.96 -0.48
CA THR A 9 -7.64 -2.68 -1.04
C THR A 9 -8.28 -1.48 -0.35
N TYR A 10 -9.21 -0.80 -1.04
CA TYR A 10 -9.95 0.32 -0.46
C TYR A 10 -10.77 -0.09 0.77
N GLN A 11 -11.29 -1.31 0.75
CA GLN A 11 -12.05 -1.90 1.84
C GLN A 11 -11.18 -2.07 3.09
N HIS A 12 -9.96 -2.59 2.93
CA HIS A 12 -9.01 -2.74 4.03
C HIS A 12 -8.58 -1.37 4.58
N THR A 13 -8.17 -0.44 3.71
CA THR A 13 -7.76 0.91 4.11
C THR A 13 -8.87 1.66 4.85
N LEU A 14 -10.13 1.52 4.43
CA LEU A 14 -11.25 2.11 5.15
C LEU A 14 -11.38 1.55 6.57
N THR A 15 -11.13 0.26 6.78
CA THR A 15 -11.13 -0.31 8.13
C THR A 15 -10.00 0.19 9.01
N GLU A 16 -8.81 0.43 8.45
CA GLU A 16 -7.68 1.03 9.19
C GLU A 16 -8.00 2.47 9.60
N VAL A 17 -8.57 3.26 8.67
CA VAL A 17 -9.01 4.62 8.98
C VAL A 17 -10.08 4.61 10.06
N ALA A 18 -11.11 3.78 9.92
CA ALA A 18 -12.18 3.67 10.90
C ALA A 18 -11.70 3.15 12.26
N ALA A 19 -10.67 2.30 12.30
CA ALA A 19 -10.05 1.88 13.56
C ALA A 19 -9.38 3.06 14.29
N ARG A 20 -8.87 4.05 13.55
CA ARG A 20 -8.24 5.25 14.11
C ARG A 20 -9.24 6.32 14.55
N ILE A 21 -10.23 6.63 13.71
CA ILE A 21 -11.13 7.80 13.92
C ILE A 21 -12.55 7.41 14.37
N GLY A 22 -12.90 6.12 14.30
CA GLY A 22 -14.23 5.60 14.58
C GLY A 22 -15.15 5.59 13.35
N TRP A 23 -16.02 4.58 13.26
CA TRP A 23 -16.98 4.43 12.16
C TRP A 23 -17.99 5.57 12.08
N ASP A 24 -18.53 6.01 13.22
CA ASP A 24 -19.50 7.11 13.28
C ASP A 24 -18.92 8.41 12.71
N ARG A 25 -17.66 8.70 13.06
CA ARG A 25 -16.96 9.89 12.59
C ARG A 25 -16.63 9.79 11.11
N ALA A 26 -16.14 8.64 10.65
CA ALA A 26 -15.87 8.41 9.23
C ALA A 26 -17.15 8.62 8.40
N ALA A 27 -18.28 8.09 8.86
CA ALA A 27 -19.57 8.27 8.20
C ALA A 27 -20.03 9.75 8.17
N ALA A 28 -19.91 10.45 9.30
CA ALA A 28 -20.25 11.87 9.40
C ALA A 28 -19.40 12.75 8.46
N ILE A 29 -18.09 12.48 8.35
CA ILE A 29 -17.19 13.19 7.43
C ILE A 29 -17.61 13.02 5.96
N CYS A 30 -18.05 11.81 5.60
CA CYS A 30 -18.49 11.50 4.25
C CYS A 30 -19.95 11.90 3.98
N GLY A 31 -20.68 12.36 4.99
CA GLY A 31 -22.10 12.74 4.88
C GLY A 31 -23.02 11.56 4.63
N VAL A 32 -22.69 10.37 5.14
CA VAL A 32 -23.48 9.14 4.98
C VAL A 32 -23.81 8.52 6.34
N GLY A 33 -24.76 7.58 6.37
CA GLY A 33 -25.04 6.80 7.57
C GLY A 33 -23.92 5.79 7.88
N GLU A 34 -23.71 5.45 9.16
CA GLU A 34 -22.66 4.50 9.59
C GLU A 34 -22.77 3.15 8.86
N ARG A 35 -23.99 2.66 8.66
CA ARG A 35 -24.23 1.43 7.88
C ARG A 35 -23.70 1.53 6.45
N ALA A 36 -23.89 2.67 5.79
CA ALA A 36 -23.40 2.89 4.43
C ALA A 36 -21.86 2.97 4.39
N ALA A 37 -21.25 3.68 5.36
CA ALA A 37 -19.80 3.72 5.48
C ALA A 37 -19.20 2.33 5.73
N ARG A 38 -19.83 1.51 6.59
CA ARG A 38 -19.40 0.11 6.80
C ARG A 38 -19.59 -0.75 5.56
N TYR A 39 -20.63 -0.50 4.77
CA TYR A 39 -20.90 -1.24 3.54
C TYR A 39 -19.78 -1.04 2.50
N TRP A 40 -19.18 0.14 2.41
CA TRP A 40 -17.99 0.36 1.57
C TRP A 40 -16.77 -0.47 1.96
N SER A 41 -16.75 -1.05 3.16
CA SER A 41 -15.70 -1.98 3.59
C SER A 41 -16.01 -3.44 3.28
N ASP A 42 -17.19 -3.75 2.73
CA ASP A 42 -17.54 -5.11 2.31
C ASP A 42 -16.87 -5.39 0.94
N PRO A 43 -16.07 -6.47 0.81
CA PRO A 43 -15.43 -6.82 -0.47
C PRO A 43 -16.45 -7.14 -1.57
N ASP A 44 -17.68 -7.53 -1.23
CA ASP A 44 -18.74 -7.81 -2.21
C ASP A 44 -19.60 -6.58 -2.49
N CYS A 45 -19.21 -5.40 -2.00
CA CYS A 45 -19.93 -4.15 -2.23
C CYS A 45 -19.72 -3.68 -3.68
N GLU A 46 -20.82 -3.48 -4.41
CA GLU A 46 -20.78 -2.91 -5.77
C GLU A 46 -20.43 -1.42 -5.79
N VAL A 47 -20.52 -0.75 -4.64
CA VAL A 47 -20.30 0.69 -4.51
C VAL A 47 -19.03 0.96 -3.70
N GLU A 48 -17.98 1.42 -4.36
CA GLU A 48 -16.76 1.86 -3.68
C GLU A 48 -16.90 3.28 -3.10
N ILE A 49 -16.02 3.61 -2.16
CA ILE A 49 -15.90 4.96 -1.62
C ILE A 49 -15.54 5.95 -2.75
N ARG A 50 -16.18 7.13 -2.72
CA ARG A 50 -15.85 8.20 -3.68
C ARG A 50 -14.48 8.78 -3.36
N LEU A 51 -13.70 9.14 -4.39
CA LEU A 51 -12.37 9.72 -4.20
C LEU A 51 -12.38 10.96 -3.28
N ILE A 52 -13.38 11.84 -3.43
CA ILE A 52 -13.53 13.02 -2.57
C ILE A 52 -13.75 12.66 -1.08
N ASP A 53 -14.41 11.54 -0.80
CA ASP A 53 -14.61 11.07 0.57
C ASP A 53 -13.34 10.42 1.11
N ALA A 54 -12.63 9.66 0.27
CA ALA A 54 -11.32 9.11 0.61
C ALA A 54 -10.31 10.22 0.98
N GLU A 55 -10.27 11.33 0.24
CA GLU A 55 -9.42 12.50 0.55
C GLU A 55 -9.81 13.17 1.88
N ARG A 56 -11.10 13.28 2.17
CA ARG A 56 -11.59 13.83 3.45
C ARG A 56 -11.19 12.94 4.62
N LEU A 57 -11.30 11.63 4.44
CA LEU A 57 -10.91 10.64 5.43
C LEU A 57 -9.39 10.62 5.66
N ASP A 58 -8.58 10.80 4.61
CA ASP A 58 -7.12 10.95 4.74
C ASP A 58 -6.75 12.14 5.60
N ARG A 59 -7.38 13.30 5.35
CA ARG A 59 -7.17 14.50 6.18
C ARG A 59 -7.55 14.22 7.63
N ALA A 60 -8.73 13.64 7.86
CA ALA A 60 -9.19 13.33 9.19
C ALA A 60 -8.27 12.33 9.91
N PHE A 61 -7.76 11.32 9.20
CA PHE A 61 -6.81 10.36 9.75
C PHE A 61 -5.55 11.07 10.27
N MET A 62 -4.97 11.97 9.49
CA MET A 62 -3.82 12.77 9.89
C MET A 62 -4.12 13.72 11.05
N GLU A 63 -5.27 14.40 11.04
CA GLU A 63 -5.71 15.28 12.14
C GLU A 63 -5.88 14.55 13.47
N HIS A 64 -6.16 13.24 13.42
CA HIS A 64 -6.28 12.40 14.61
C HIS A 64 -4.94 11.76 15.03
N GLY A 65 -3.83 12.17 14.41
CA GLY A 65 -2.47 11.74 14.71
C GLY A 65 -1.99 10.57 13.82
N GLY A 66 -2.63 10.32 12.70
CA GLY A 66 -2.06 9.50 11.64
C GLY A 66 -0.83 10.17 11.03
N ASP A 67 0.15 9.38 10.63
CA ASP A 67 1.44 9.82 10.09
C ASP A 67 1.46 9.94 8.56
N HIS A 68 0.38 9.54 7.89
CA HIS A 68 0.24 9.57 6.45
C HIS A 68 -1.23 9.66 6.01
N ALA A 69 -1.46 9.81 4.71
CA ALA A 69 -2.76 9.77 4.05
C ALA A 69 -3.01 8.35 3.47
N PRO A 70 -3.80 7.48 4.14
CA PRO A 70 -3.89 6.06 3.78
C PRO A 70 -4.43 5.79 2.38
N PHE A 71 -5.52 6.45 1.97
CA PHE A 71 -6.13 6.27 0.66
C PHE A 71 -5.26 6.81 -0.47
N HIS A 72 -4.64 7.99 -0.28
CA HIS A 72 -3.70 8.54 -1.23
C HIS A 72 -2.48 7.63 -1.43
N ARG A 73 -1.89 7.12 -0.34
CA ARG A 73 -0.77 6.17 -0.40
C ARG A 73 -1.17 4.88 -1.13
N LEU A 74 -2.35 4.35 -0.84
CA LEU A 74 -2.88 3.18 -1.53
C LEU A 74 -3.05 3.47 -3.03
N HIS A 75 -3.67 4.59 -3.38
CA HIS A 75 -3.92 4.94 -4.78
C HIS A 75 -2.61 5.08 -5.57
N ALA A 76 -1.61 5.79 -5.02
CA ALA A 76 -0.30 5.92 -5.63
C ALA A 76 0.37 4.54 -5.84
N LEU A 77 0.38 3.70 -4.81
CA LEU A 77 0.95 2.35 -4.91
C LEU A 77 0.24 1.49 -5.97
N ARG A 78 -1.10 1.54 -6.06
CA ARG A 78 -1.85 0.80 -7.07
C ARG A 78 -1.53 1.27 -8.49
N LEU A 79 -1.32 2.57 -8.70
CA LEU A 79 -0.88 3.11 -9.98
C LEU A 79 0.55 2.64 -10.31
N ASP A 80 1.46 2.67 -9.32
CA ASP A 80 2.83 2.19 -9.50
C ASP A 80 2.84 0.71 -9.90
N ILE A 81 2.06 -0.12 -9.21
CA ILE A 81 1.88 -1.55 -9.52
C ILE A 81 1.33 -1.74 -10.94
N ALA A 82 0.27 -1.00 -11.31
CA ALA A 82 -0.35 -1.11 -12.63
C ALA A 82 0.58 -0.66 -13.76
N ALA A 83 1.50 0.29 -13.48
CA ALA A 83 2.52 0.73 -14.41
C ALA A 83 3.67 -0.27 -14.56
N ARG A 84 3.84 -1.24 -13.64
CA ARG A 84 4.85 -2.28 -13.77
C ARG A 84 4.42 -3.32 -14.79
N GLU A 85 5.31 -3.56 -15.75
CA GLU A 85 5.32 -4.79 -16.52
C GLU A 85 6.51 -5.61 -16.05
N PRO A 86 6.32 -6.55 -15.08
CA PRO A 86 7.42 -7.38 -14.62
C PRO A 86 8.06 -8.09 -15.82
N ALA A 87 9.35 -7.82 -16.00
CA ALA A 87 10.15 -8.35 -17.11
C ALA A 87 10.23 -9.88 -17.06
N ASP A 88 10.04 -10.45 -15.87
CA ASP A 88 10.04 -11.88 -15.61
C ASP A 88 8.65 -12.36 -15.15
N ARG A 89 8.23 -13.52 -15.64
CA ARG A 89 6.97 -14.17 -15.24
C ARG A 89 7.19 -15.28 -14.20
N ASP A 90 8.43 -15.49 -13.75
CA ASP A 90 8.75 -16.42 -12.67
C ASP A 90 8.86 -15.67 -11.35
N LEU A 91 7.93 -15.96 -10.43
CA LEU A 91 7.93 -15.39 -9.08
C LEU A 91 9.23 -15.73 -8.33
N THR A 92 9.88 -16.85 -8.62
CA THR A 92 11.15 -17.25 -8.02
C THR A 92 12.27 -16.30 -8.38
N LEU A 93 12.34 -15.87 -9.65
CA LEU A 93 13.35 -14.93 -10.14
C LEU A 93 13.10 -13.53 -9.59
N VAL A 94 11.83 -13.10 -9.54
CA VAL A 94 11.44 -11.84 -8.88
C VAL A 94 11.79 -11.87 -7.38
N ALA A 95 11.51 -12.96 -6.68
CA ALA A 95 11.85 -13.12 -5.26
C ALA A 95 13.36 -13.09 -5.03
N GLY A 96 14.15 -13.71 -5.92
CA GLY A 96 15.62 -13.64 -5.88
C GLY A 96 16.14 -12.21 -6.02
N LYS A 97 15.58 -11.43 -6.96
CA LYS A 97 15.89 -10.00 -7.13
C LYS A 97 15.51 -9.22 -5.87
N VAL A 98 14.28 -9.38 -5.37
CA VAL A 98 13.82 -8.73 -4.14
C VAL A 98 14.78 -9.00 -2.98
N ALA A 99 15.18 -10.25 -2.77
CA ALA A 99 16.10 -10.62 -1.71
C ALA A 99 17.47 -9.94 -1.85
N LYS A 100 18.02 -9.89 -3.08
CA LYS A 100 19.29 -9.21 -3.36
C LYS A 100 19.22 -7.72 -3.08
N GLU A 101 18.30 -7.00 -3.72
CA GLU A 101 18.23 -5.54 -3.63
C GLU A 101 17.90 -5.09 -2.19
N ASN A 102 17.04 -5.82 -1.47
CA ASN A 102 16.76 -5.53 -0.06
C ASN A 102 17.98 -5.80 0.84
N GLY A 103 18.74 -6.87 0.58
CA GLY A 103 19.98 -7.15 1.30
C GLY A 103 21.03 -6.04 1.12
N GLU A 104 21.20 -5.57 -0.12
CA GLU A 104 22.11 -4.47 -0.47
C GLU A 104 21.67 -3.15 0.17
N ALA A 105 20.36 -2.86 0.18
CA ALA A 105 19.79 -1.70 0.85
C ALA A 105 20.02 -1.70 2.36
N VAL A 106 19.75 -2.82 3.03
CA VAL A 106 19.98 -2.97 4.48
C VAL A 106 21.46 -2.83 4.81
N ALA A 107 22.36 -3.45 4.04
CA ALA A 107 23.80 -3.33 4.24
C ALA A 107 24.27 -1.87 4.09
N ALA A 108 23.79 -1.16 3.07
CA ALA A 108 24.15 0.24 2.85
C ALA A 108 23.60 1.18 3.94
N LEU A 109 22.41 0.91 4.48
CA LEU A 109 21.87 1.64 5.62
C LEU A 109 22.72 1.44 6.89
N ILE A 110 23.14 0.20 7.18
CA ILE A 110 24.01 -0.11 8.32
C ILE A 110 25.36 0.62 8.18
N ASP A 111 25.96 0.59 6.99
CA ASP A 111 27.22 1.28 6.71
C ASP A 111 27.09 2.81 6.88
N ALA A 112 26.03 3.41 6.32
CA ALA A 112 25.75 4.83 6.47
C ALA A 112 25.47 5.25 7.92
N ALA A 113 24.84 4.38 8.73
CA ALA A 113 24.63 4.62 10.15
C ALA A 113 25.94 4.57 10.95
N GLY A 114 26.85 3.65 10.61
CA GLY A 114 28.16 3.53 11.26
C GLY A 114 29.14 4.63 10.86
N ARG A 115 29.04 5.15 9.62
CA ARG A 115 29.91 6.18 9.05
C ARG A 115 29.10 7.15 8.19
N PRO A 116 28.42 8.14 8.79
CA PRO A 116 27.58 9.05 8.03
C PRO A 116 28.43 10.08 7.27
N ASP A 117 28.84 9.72 6.05
CA ASP A 117 29.44 10.64 5.09
C ASP A 117 28.58 10.73 3.81
N ARG A 118 28.86 11.73 2.97
CA ARG A 118 28.04 12.00 1.79
C ARG A 118 27.98 10.82 0.81
N THR A 119 29.03 10.01 0.76
CA THR A 119 29.15 8.86 -0.14
C THR A 119 28.30 7.71 0.35
N THR A 120 28.43 7.33 1.62
CA THR A 120 27.66 6.25 2.24
C THR A 120 26.17 6.57 2.26
N VAL A 121 25.80 7.82 2.59
CA VAL A 121 24.40 8.28 2.53
C VAL A 121 23.85 8.25 1.11
N ARG A 122 24.62 8.69 0.10
CA ARG A 122 24.19 8.64 -1.30
C ARG A 122 23.98 7.20 -1.78
N ARG A 123 24.90 6.30 -1.42
CA ARG A 123 24.77 4.87 -1.74
C ARG A 123 23.52 4.31 -1.09
N ALA A 124 23.33 4.48 0.22
CA ALA A 124 22.15 3.99 0.92
C ALA A 124 20.84 4.46 0.28
N ARG A 125 20.75 5.73 -0.15
CA ARG A 125 19.57 6.23 -0.88
C ARG A 125 19.33 5.51 -2.20
N LYS A 126 20.38 5.22 -2.97
CA LYS A 126 20.29 4.49 -4.24
C LYS A 126 19.79 3.06 -4.00
N GLU A 127 20.44 2.33 -3.10
CA GLU A 127 20.09 0.93 -2.83
C GLU A 127 18.67 0.81 -2.25
N VAL A 128 18.26 1.72 -1.35
CA VAL A 128 16.88 1.76 -0.82
C VAL A 128 15.85 1.99 -1.94
N HIS A 129 16.17 2.85 -2.91
CA HIS A 129 15.28 3.09 -4.05
C HIS A 129 15.14 1.83 -4.91
N GLU A 130 16.25 1.14 -5.21
CA GLU A 130 16.26 -0.13 -5.96
C GLU A 130 15.49 -1.24 -5.21
N ALA A 131 15.58 -1.28 -3.87
CA ALA A 131 14.79 -2.19 -3.04
C ALA A 131 13.29 -1.90 -3.12
N ILE A 132 12.85 -0.63 -3.04
CA ILE A 132 11.44 -0.23 -3.19
C ILE A 132 10.92 -0.63 -4.57
N ASP A 133 11.69 -0.38 -5.63
CA ASP A 133 11.34 -0.79 -6.98
C ASP A 133 11.15 -2.31 -7.08
N SER A 134 12.08 -3.08 -6.51
CA SER A 134 12.00 -4.55 -6.53
C SER A 134 10.79 -5.10 -5.77
N LEU A 135 10.42 -4.49 -4.62
CA LEU A 135 9.23 -4.88 -3.86
C LEU A 135 7.95 -4.56 -4.63
N THR A 136 7.94 -3.42 -5.33
CA THR A 136 6.81 -3.04 -6.21
C THR A 136 6.68 -3.99 -7.38
N ASP A 137 7.79 -4.41 -8.00
CA ASP A 137 7.80 -5.47 -9.03
C ASP A 137 7.21 -6.79 -8.48
N GLY A 138 7.56 -7.14 -7.23
CA GLY A 138 7.04 -8.31 -6.52
C GLY A 138 5.53 -8.26 -6.30
N LEU A 139 4.99 -7.12 -5.87
CA LEU A 139 3.54 -6.91 -5.73
C LEU A 139 2.83 -7.05 -7.08
N ALA A 140 3.35 -6.43 -8.14
CA ALA A 140 2.78 -6.55 -9.48
C ALA A 140 2.76 -8.00 -9.99
N MET A 141 3.74 -8.82 -9.60
CA MET A 141 3.78 -10.23 -9.95
C MET A 141 2.69 -11.05 -9.22
N LEU A 142 2.41 -10.74 -7.95
CA LEU A 142 1.35 -11.39 -7.17
C LEU A 142 -0.04 -11.06 -7.74
N ASP A 143 -0.31 -9.78 -8.02
CA ASP A 143 -1.60 -9.34 -8.60
C ASP A 143 -1.90 -10.05 -9.93
N ARG A 144 -0.87 -10.28 -10.76
CA ARG A 144 -1.00 -11.03 -12.02
C ARG A 144 -1.27 -12.51 -11.81
N ALA A 145 -0.62 -13.12 -10.81
CA ALA A 145 -0.83 -14.52 -10.49
C ALA A 145 -2.28 -14.77 -10.06
N GLU A 146 -2.86 -13.87 -9.25
CA GLU A 146 -4.28 -13.92 -8.85
C GLU A 146 -5.22 -13.80 -10.06
N GLN A 147 -5.02 -12.79 -10.93
CA GLN A 147 -5.84 -12.60 -12.14
C GLN A 147 -5.79 -13.79 -13.12
N THR A 148 -4.67 -14.52 -13.14
CA THR A 148 -4.50 -15.70 -13.99
C THR A 148 -5.10 -16.96 -13.33
N GLY A 149 -5.03 -17.04 -12.00
CA GLY A 149 -5.63 -18.12 -11.19
C GLY A 149 -7.15 -18.11 -11.22
N ASP A 150 -7.77 -16.93 -11.14
CA ASP A 150 -9.23 -16.74 -11.20
C ASP A 150 -9.85 -17.02 -12.59
N ARG A 151 -9.01 -17.22 -13.61
CA ARG A 151 -9.43 -17.57 -14.99
C ARG A 151 -9.45 -19.07 -15.28
N LYS A 152 -9.17 -19.94 -14.29
CA LYS A 152 -9.23 -21.41 -14.40
C LYS A 152 -10.42 -21.98 -13.63
#